data_AF-A0A1F6CUH8-F1
#
_entry.id   AF-A0A1F6CUH8-F1
#
_cell.length_a   1.000
_cell.length_b   1.000
_cell.length_c   1.000
_cell.angle_alpha   90.00
_cell.angle_beta   90.00
_cell.angle_gamma   90.00
#
_symmetry.space_group_name_H-M   'P 1'
#
loop_
_entity.id
_entity.type
_entity.pdbx_description
1 polymer ?
#
loop_
_entity_poly.entity_id
_entity_poly.type
_entity_poly.pdbx_seq_one_letter_code
_entity_poly.pdbx_strand_id
1 'polypeptide(L)' 'MKKTSQIQKEGNRSYTIGRDAFAKISAVEGIYLTKEMHKDFQAFEQKGLSHQDRREAISKKYAH' A
#
# COMPACT_ATOMS: atom_id res chain seq x y z
N MET A 1 -19.19 37.72 24.16
CA MET A 1 -18.02 36.82 24.20
C MET A 1 -17.90 36.15 22.84
N LYS A 2 -16.75 36.30 22.17
CA LYS A 2 -16.55 35.93 20.76
C LYS A 2 -16.51 34.39 20.63
N LYS A 3 -17.36 33.83 19.76
CA LYS A 3 -17.28 32.41 19.35
C LYS A 3 -16.06 32.26 18.45
N THR A 4 -15.00 31.65 18.96
CA THR A 4 -13.86 31.25 18.13
C THR A 4 -14.19 29.92 17.50
N SER A 5 -14.81 29.94 16.31
CA SER A 5 -14.91 28.77 15.46
C SER A 5 -13.49 28.43 15.00
N GLN A 6 -12.90 27.39 15.62
CA GLN A 6 -11.65 26.82 15.14
C GLN A 6 -11.89 26.30 13.73
N ILE A 7 -11.32 26.97 12.74
CA ILE A 7 -11.25 26.47 11.37
C ILE A 7 -10.37 25.23 11.44
N GLN A 8 -11.00 24.05 11.38
CA GLN A 8 -10.30 22.79 11.26
C GLN A 8 -9.52 22.84 9.96
N LYS A 9 -8.19 22.95 10.05
CA LYS A 9 -7.28 22.79 8.92
C LYS A 9 -7.55 21.39 8.39
N GLU A 10 -8.17 21.26 7.22
CA GLU A 10 -8.25 19.98 6.52
C GLU A 10 -6.81 19.53 6.25
N GLY A 11 -6.29 18.67 7.12
CA GLY A 11 -4.99 18.04 6.91
C GLY A 11 -5.02 17.38 5.53
N ASN A 12 -3.95 17.57 4.76
CA ASN A 12 -3.78 17.03 3.42
C ASN A 12 -4.18 15.54 3.40
N ARG A 13 -5.42 15.23 3.02
CA ARG A 13 -5.98 13.88 3.08
C ARG A 13 -5.33 13.10 1.94
N SER A 14 -4.26 12.39 2.24
CA SER A 14 -3.64 11.48 1.29
C SER A 14 -4.67 10.40 0.90
N TYR A 15 -4.91 10.28 -0.40
CA TYR A 15 -5.77 9.24 -0.93
C TYR A 15 -4.93 7.97 -1.12
N THR A 16 -5.12 6.99 -0.24
CA THR A 16 -4.44 5.69 -0.32
C THR A 16 -5.42 4.65 -0.84
N ILE A 17 -5.04 3.93 -1.90
CA ILE A 17 -5.81 2.79 -2.41
C ILE A 17 -5.27 1.47 -1.85
N GLY A 18 -6.18 0.53 -1.61
CA GLY A 18 -5.81 -0.83 -1.21
C GLY A 18 -5.20 -1.63 -2.37
N ARG A 19 -4.54 -2.74 -2.02
CA ARG A 19 -3.85 -3.63 -2.98
C ARG A 19 -4.77 -4.13 -4.09
N ASP A 20 -6.02 -4.49 -3.78
CA ASP A 20 -6.94 -5.04 -4.76
C ASP A 20 -7.41 -3.98 -5.76
N ALA A 21 -7.54 -2.72 -5.32
CA ALA A 21 -7.82 -1.60 -6.22
C ALA A 21 -6.61 -1.29 -7.11
N PHE A 22 -5.41 -1.27 -6.53
CA PHE A 22 -4.16 -1.11 -7.30
C PHE A 22 -3.99 -2.21 -8.34
N ALA A 23 -4.24 -3.48 -7.99
CA ALA A 23 -4.12 -4.61 -8.92
C ALA A 23 -5.05 -4.48 -10.15
N LYS A 24 -6.26 -3.94 -9.98
CA LYS A 24 -7.17 -3.67 -11.11
C LYS A 24 -6.61 -2.61 -12.06
N ILE A 25 -5.96 -1.58 -11.52
CA ILE A 25 -5.34 -0.52 -12.32
C ILE A 25 -4.12 -1.09 -13.05
N SER A 26 -3.23 -1.79 -12.35
CA SER A 26 -2.04 -2.42 -12.94
C SER A 26 -2.36 -3.43 -14.04
N ALA A 27 -3.47 -4.15 -13.93
CA ALA A 27 -3.91 -5.09 -14.96
C ALA A 27 -4.20 -4.43 -16.32
N VAL A 28 -4.61 -3.14 -16.34
CA VAL A 28 -4.80 -2.37 -17.58
C VAL A 28 -3.47 -2.20 -18.33
N GLU A 29 -2.36 -2.11 -17.61
CA GLU A 29 -1.00 -2.04 -18.17
C GLU A 29 -0.40 -3.42 -18.44
N GLY A 30 -1.18 -4.50 -18.24
CA GLY A 30 -0.70 -5.87 -18.38
C GLY A 30 0.18 -6.34 -17.22
N ILE A 31 0.22 -5.60 -16.10
CA ILE A 31 1.01 -5.95 -14.92
C ILE A 31 0.15 -6.81 -13.99
N TYR A 32 0.58 -8.05 -13.77
CA TYR A 32 -0.10 -9.02 -12.92
C TYR A 32 0.84 -9.59 -11.87
N LEU A 33 0.30 -9.86 -10.69
CA LEU A 33 1.00 -10.61 -9.66
C LEU A 33 0.93 -12.10 -9.97
N THR A 34 2.06 -12.79 -9.86
CA THR A 34 2.07 -14.25 -9.94
C THR A 34 1.43 -14.86 -8.69
N LYS A 35 1.01 -16.13 -8.78
CA LYS A 35 0.50 -16.88 -7.61
C LYS A 35 1.51 -16.92 -6.46
N GLU A 36 2.81 -16.93 -6.78
CA GLU A 36 3.87 -16.91 -5.79
C GLU A 36 3.94 -15.56 -5.07
N MET A 37 3.93 -14.45 -5.82
CA MET A 37 3.91 -13.10 -5.24
C MET A 37 2.72 -12.90 -4.30
N HIS A 38 1.54 -13.42 -4.65
CA HIS A 38 0.38 -13.38 -3.76
C HIS A 38 0.61 -14.10 -2.43
N LYS A 39 1.22 -15.29 -2.47
CA LYS A 39 1.54 -16.08 -1.26
C LYS A 39 2.55 -15.35 -0.38
N ASP A 40 3.58 -14.78 -1.00
CA ASP A 40 4.61 -14.03 -0.27
C ASP A 40 4.03 -12.81 0.43
N PHE A 41 3.16 -12.05 -0.26
CA PHE A 41 2.50 -10.90 0.35
C PHE A 41 1.58 -11.30 1.50
N GLN A 42 0.85 -12.42 1.39
CA GLN A 42 0.06 -12.94 2.49
C GLN A 42 0.94 -13.35 3.69
N ALA A 43 2.09 -13.97 3.42
CA ALA A 43 3.04 -14.32 4.47
C ALA A 43 3.62 -13.08 5.16
N PHE A 44 3.82 -11.97 4.45
CA PHE A 44 4.27 -10.70 5.05
C PHE A 44 3.23 -10.12 6.01
N GLU A 45 1.94 -10.17 5.67
CA GLU A 45 0.86 -9.76 6.58
C GLU A 45 0.81 -10.64 7.82
N GLN A 46 0.89 -11.96 7.64
CA GLN A 46 0.86 -12.92 8.76
C GLN A 46 2.05 -12.73 9.71
N LYS A 47 3.22 -12.35 9.19
CA LYS A 47 4.42 -12.06 9.97
C LYS A 47 4.43 -10.66 10.58
N GLY A 48 3.48 -9.80 10.22
CA GLY A 48 3.44 -8.41 10.70
C GLY A 48 4.63 -7.56 10.28
N LEU A 49 5.21 -7.82 9.09
CA LEU A 49 6.40 -7.10 8.63
C LEU A 49 6.15 -5.58 8.49
N SER A 50 7.16 -4.77 8.82
CA SER A 50 7.12 -3.34 8.58
C SER A 50 7.13 -3.01 7.08
N HIS A 51 6.75 -1.79 6.72
CA HIS A 51 6.81 -1.35 5.32
C HIS A 51 8.22 -1.41 4.73
N GLN A 52 9.25 -1.17 5.54
CA GLN A 52 10.65 -1.22 5.10
C GLN A 52 11.07 -2.66 4.80
N ASP A 53 10.81 -3.58 5.73
CA ASP A 53 11.18 -4.99 5.57
C ASP A 53 10.47 -5.63 4.37
N ARG A 54 9.21 -5.25 4.14
CA ARG A 54 8.45 -5.68 2.96
C ARG A 54 9.14 -5.24 1.67
N ARG A 55 9.59 -3.98 1.59
CA ARG A 55 10.28 -3.45 0.40
C ARG A 55 11.60 -4.19 0.17
N GLU A 56 12.39 -4.41 1.21
CA GLU A 56 13.66 -5.14 1.12
C GLU A 56 13.48 -6.60 0.71
N ALA A 57 12.46 -7.28 1.25
CA ALA A 57 12.15 -8.65 0.87
C ALA A 57 11.73 -8.75 -0.60
N ILE A 58 10.92 -7.80 -1.08
CA ILE A 58 10.49 -7.74 -2.48
C ILE A 58 11.67 -7.45 -3.40
N SER A 59 12.48 -6.43 -3.09
CA SER A 59 13.63 -6.08 -3.94
C SER A 59 14.62 -7.24 -4.03
N LYS A 60 14.95 -7.86 -2.89
CA LYS A 60 15.87 -8.99 -2.83
C LYS A 60 15.40 -10.18 -3.66
N LYS A 61 14.09 -10.44 -3.71
CA LYS A 61 13.53 -11.63 -4.36
C LYS A 61 13.16 -11.41 -5.83
N TYR A 62 12.73 -10.20 -6.20
CA TYR A 62 12.09 -9.94 -7.48
C TYR A 62 12.72 -8.83 -8.31
N ALA A 63 13.63 -8.02 -7.76
CA ALA A 63 14.38 -7.05 -8.55
C ALA A 63 15.61 -7.75 -9.16
N HIS A 64 15.44 -8.24 -10.39
CA HIS A 64 16.50 -8.80 -11.22
C HIS A 64 16.77 -7.88 -12.41
#